data_AF-A0A917KEL5-F1
#
_entry.id   AF-A0A917KEL5-F1
#
_cell.length_a   1.000
_cell.length_b   1.000
_cell.length_c   1.000
_cell.angle_alpha   90.00
_cell.angle_beta   90.00
_cell.angle_gamma   90.00
#
_symmetry.space_group_name_H-M   'P 1'
#
loop_
_entity.id
_entity.type
_entity.pdbx_description
1 polymer ?
#
loop_
_entity_poly.entity_id
_entity_poly.type
_entity_poly.pdbx_seq_one_letter_code
_entity_poly.pdbx_strand_id
1 'polypeptide(L)' 'MNALIFLIPVSLVLGLIGLAGFLWALRSRQYDDLDGAAARILFDDNPRKETPK' A
#
# COMPACT_ATOMS: atom_id res chain seq x y z
N MET A 1 -33.77 -16.50 8.38
CA MET A 1 -32.52 -17.07 7.81
C MET A 1 -31.36 -16.62 8.68
N ASN A 2 -30.44 -17.53 9.03
CA ASN A 2 -29.34 -17.24 9.96
C ASN A 2 -28.28 -16.36 9.29
N ALA A 3 -28.00 -15.18 9.83
CA ALA A 3 -27.04 -14.22 9.28
C ALA A 3 -25.64 -14.81 9.09
N LEU A 4 -25.28 -15.82 9.89
CA LEU A 4 -24.01 -16.54 9.80
C LEU A 4 -23.75 -17.15 8.41
N ILE A 5 -24.80 -17.55 7.68
CA ILE A 5 -24.68 -18.14 6.33
C ILE A 5 -24.06 -17.14 5.35
N PHE A 6 -24.29 -15.84 5.54
CA PHE A 6 -23.70 -14.79 4.70
C PHE A 6 -22.39 -14.26 5.29
N LEU A 7 -22.33 -14.10 6.61
CA LEU A 7 -21.16 -13.50 7.27
C LEU A 7 -19.91 -14.38 7.16
N ILE A 8 -20.05 -15.71 7.20
CA ILE A 8 -18.90 -16.63 7.10
C ILE A 8 -18.22 -16.53 5.73
N PRO A 9 -18.91 -16.69 4.58
CA PRO A 9 -18.30 -16.51 3.27
C PRO A 9 -17.73 -15.11 3.07
N VAL A 10 -18.44 -14.06 3.49
CA VAL A 10 -17.98 -12.67 3.35
C VAL A 10 -16.68 -12.46 4.11
N SER A 11 -16.59 -12.95 5.35
CA SER A 11 -15.38 -12.81 6.17
C SER A 11 -14.19 -13.56 5.55
N LEU A 12 -14.42 -14.75 5.01
CA LEU A 12 -13.39 -15.51 4.31
C LEU A 12 -12.89 -14.80 3.05
N VAL A 13 -13.80 -14.27 2.24
CA VAL A 13 -13.44 -13.50 1.03
C VAL A 13 -12.64 -12.25 1.40
N LEU A 14 -13.07 -11.49 2.41
CA LEU A 14 -12.34 -10.32 2.89
C LEU A 14 -10.95 -10.69 3.41
N GLY A 15 -10.83 -11.79 4.16
CA GLY A 15 -9.54 -12.29 4.63
C GLY A 15 -8.61 -12.67 3.47
N LEU A 16 -9.12 -13.35 2.45
CA LEU A 16 -8.35 -13.71 1.25
C LEU A 16 -7.90 -12.50 0.45
N ILE A 17 -8.76 -11.48 0.29
CA ILE A 17 -8.41 -10.22 -0.37
C ILE A 17 -7.29 -9.52 0.39
N GLY A 18 -7.40 -9.43 1.72
CA GLY A 18 -6.36 -8.85 2.57
C GLY A 18 -5.03 -9.58 2.45
N LEU A 19 -5.06 -10.93 2.50
CA LEU A 19 -3.87 -11.75 2.34
C LEU A 19 -3.23 -11.59 0.96
N ALA A 20 -4.04 -11.60 -0.12
CA ALA A 20 -3.55 -11.40 -1.48
C ALA A 20 -2.90 -10.01 -1.65
N GLY A 21 -3.54 -8.96 -1.11
CA GLY A 21 -2.99 -7.61 -1.09
C GLY A 21 -1.68 -7.52 -0.33
N PHE A 22 -1.59 -8.16 0.83
CA PHE A 22 -0.35 -8.23 1.62
C PHE A 22 0.79 -8.93 0.87
N LEU A 23 0.52 -10.09 0.26
CA LEU A 23 1.53 -10.82 -0.52
C LEU A 23 1.97 -10.02 -1.76
N TRP A 24 1.05 -9.31 -2.42
CA TRP A 24 1.36 -8.42 -3.52
C TRP A 24 2.26 -7.25 -3.08
N ALA A 25 1.99 -6.63 -1.94
CA ALA A 25 2.80 -5.55 -1.37
C ALA A 25 4.24 -6.01 -1.04
N LEU A 26 4.39 -7.22 -0.48
CA LEU A 26 5.71 -7.81 -0.25
C LEU A 26 6.46 -8.07 -1.56
N ARG A 27 5.80 -8.68 -2.56
CA ARG A 27 6.42 -8.97 -3.85
C ARG A 27 6.83 -7.71 -4.62
N SER A 28 6.07 -6.62 -4.47
CA SER A 28 6.34 -5.34 -5.12
C SER A 28 7.41 -4.51 -4.41
N ARG A 29 8.04 -5.03 -3.34
CA ARG A 29 9.11 -4.35 -2.58
C ARG A 29 8.71 -2.96 -2.08
N GLN A 30 7.41 -2.73 -1.85
CA GLN A 30 6.92 -1.43 -1.37
C GLN A 30 7.49 -1.04 0.00
N TYR A 31 7.92 -2.03 0.79
CA TYR A 31 8.52 -1.83 2.11
C TYR A 31 10.03 -1.55 2.07
N ASP A 32 10.70 -1.72 0.92
CA ASP A 32 12.15 -1.56 0.80
C ASP A 32 12.57 -0.07 0.82
N ASP A 33 11.64 0.85 0.54
CA ASP A 33 11.92 2.29 0.46
C ASP A 33 10.87 3.14 1.19
N LEU A 34 10.56 2.77 2.44
CA LEU A 34 9.71 3.59 3.30
C LEU A 34 10.40 4.89 3.72
N ASP A 35 11.70 4.80 4.05
CA ASP A 35 12.49 5.95 4.51
C ASP A 35 12.70 6.99 3.40
N GLY A 36 12.99 6.56 2.17
CA GLY A 36 13.14 7.47 1.04
C GLY A 36 11.80 8.07 0.58
N ALA A 37 10.68 7.36 0.74
CA ALA A 37 9.36 7.93 0.53
C ALA A 37 9.05 9.04 1.55
N ALA A 38 9.38 8.84 2.83
CA ALA A 38 9.21 9.85 3.88
C ALA A 38 10.17 11.04 3.73
N ALA A 39 11.40 10.82 3.25
CA ALA A 39 12.31 11.90 2.97
C ALA A 39 11.81 12.77 1.80
N ARG A 40 11.27 12.16 0.74
CA ARG A 40 10.78 12.89 -0.44
C ARG A 40 9.70 13.92 -0.12
N ILE A 41 8.74 13.60 0.76
CA ILE A 41 7.67 14.56 1.11
C ILE A 41 8.20 15.85 1.75
N LEU A 42 9.38 15.81 2.39
CA LEU A 42 10.01 16.99 2.99
C LEU A 42 10.78 17.85 1.97
N PHE A 43 11.17 17.26 0.84
CA PHE A 43 12.01 17.91 -0.18
C PHE A 43 11.29 18.16 -1.51
N ASP A 44 10.06 17.68 -1.68
CA ASP A 44 9.25 17.82 -2.91
C ASP A 44 8.89 19.28 -3.23
N ASP A 45 8.83 20.14 -2.20
CA ASP A 45 8.53 21.57 -2.33
C ASP A 45 9.72 22.44 -2.76
N ASN A 46 10.89 21.84 -3.06
CA ASN A 46 12.04 22.60 -3.55
C ASN A 46 12.04 22.55 -5.09
N PRO A 47 11.42 23.52 -5.80
CA PRO A 47 11.53 23.60 -7.24
C PRO A 47 13.02 23.75 -7.54
N ARG A 48 13.62 22.69 -8.06
CA ARG A 48 14.99 22.67 -8.54
C ARG A 48 15.12 23.87 -9.46
N LYS A 49 15.82 24.91 -9.00
CA LYS A 49 16.23 26.00 -9.87
C LYS A 49 17.01 25.35 -11.01
N GLU A 50 16.39 25.27 -12.18
CA GLU A 50 17.09 25.04 -13.42
C GLU A 50 18.16 26.14 -13.49
N THR A 51 19.41 25.77 -13.23
CA THR A 51 20.54 26.57 -13.66
C THR A 51 20.93 26.03 -15.02
N PRO A 52 20.63 26.76 -16.12
CA PRO A 52 21.14 26.41 -17.43
C PRO A 52 22.61 26.78 -17.47
N LYS A 53 23.49 25.79 -17.68
CA LYS A 53 24.81 25.97 -18.29
C LYS A 53 25.18 24.74 -19.08
#